data_AF-A0A0H3C956-F1
#
_entry.id   AF-A0A0H3C956-F1
#
_cell.length_a   1.000
_cell.length_b   1.000
_cell.length_c   1.000
_cell.angle_alpha   90.00
_cell.angle_beta   90.00
_cell.angle_gamma   90.00
#
_symmetry.space_group_name_H-M   'P 1'
#
loop_
_entity.id
_entity.type
_entity.pdbx_description
1 polymer ?
#
loop_
_entity_poly.entity_id
_entity_poly.type
_entity_poly.pdbx_seq_one_letter_code
_entity_poly.pdbx_strand_id
1 'polypeptide(L)'
;MRPFSIPTSHDHGPNGYALIHGLETPPTGQAPPPLPAEMLRHHARLTKVLTPRYGPTDGPDIAQDTWLLGATDGHAKNFSVALDPGGRFRLKPLYDILSVQPLVDAGQVRHNQYKLSMAVGHNRHYAAGSIRPRHFIQTARRAEIGQRVVEAVLEALGQRTPAALEAVEAGLPAEFPVGLVNSTLAGVHARLQIVRRG
;
A
#
# COMPACT_ATOMS: atom_id res chain seq x y z
N MET A 1 -34.20 -23.15 -7.77
CA MET A 1 -32.96 -22.97 -6.98
C MET A 1 -31.91 -23.91 -7.55
N ARG A 2 -30.80 -23.40 -8.09
CA ARG A 2 -29.63 -24.22 -8.46
C ARG A 2 -28.53 -23.97 -7.41
N PRO A 3 -27.83 -25.01 -6.92
CA PRO A 3 -26.79 -24.81 -5.92
C PRO A 3 -25.54 -24.20 -6.56
N PHE A 4 -24.97 -23.22 -5.86
CA PHE A 4 -23.72 -22.55 -6.21
C PHE A 4 -22.55 -23.50 -5.91
N SER A 5 -21.75 -23.85 -6.92
CA SER A 5 -20.52 -24.64 -6.76
C SER A 5 -19.30 -23.71 -6.82
N ILE A 6 -18.38 -23.88 -5.86
CA ILE A 6 -17.11 -23.14 -5.77
C ILE A 6 -16.05 -23.91 -6.57
N PRO A 7 -15.34 -23.32 -7.54
CA PRO A 7 -14.20 -23.98 -8.15
C PRO A 7 -12.98 -23.87 -7.22
N THR A 8 -12.48 -25.02 -6.79
CA THR A 8 -11.19 -25.18 -6.12
C THR A 8 -10.09 -25.35 -7.16
N SER A 9 -9.32 -24.28 -7.42
CA SER A 9 -7.94 -24.41 -7.90
C SER A 9 -7.18 -23.11 -7.59
N HIS A 10 -6.34 -23.13 -6.57
CA HIS A 10 -5.24 -22.18 -6.40
C HIS A 10 -3.98 -22.92 -6.85
N ASP A 11 -3.53 -22.63 -8.06
CA ASP A 11 -2.23 -23.11 -8.52
C ASP A 11 -1.19 -22.08 -8.07
N HIS A 12 -0.43 -22.44 -7.02
CA HIS A 12 0.62 -21.61 -6.45
C HIS A 12 1.94 -21.95 -7.15
N GLY A 13 2.40 -21.08 -8.05
CA GLY A 13 3.78 -21.12 -8.55
C GLY A 13 4.79 -20.94 -7.41
N PRO A 14 6.05 -21.41 -7.60
CA PRO A 14 7.02 -21.64 -6.50
C PRO A 14 7.51 -20.38 -5.76
N ASN A 15 7.08 -19.18 -6.16
CA ASN A 15 7.51 -17.91 -5.58
C ASN A 15 6.38 -17.06 -4.97
N GLY A 16 5.17 -17.59 -4.76
CA GLY A 16 4.12 -16.90 -4.01
C GLY A 16 3.52 -15.64 -4.66
N TYR A 17 4.01 -15.20 -5.82
CA TYR A 17 3.34 -14.20 -6.65
C TYR A 17 2.25 -14.89 -7.47
N ALA A 18 1.01 -14.43 -7.32
CA ALA A 18 -0.06 -14.81 -8.23
C ALA A 18 0.32 -14.33 -9.64
N LEU A 19 0.60 -15.26 -10.55
CA LEU A 19 0.69 -14.98 -11.98
C LEU A 19 -0.69 -14.46 -12.40
N ILE A 20 -0.79 -13.16 -12.69
CA ILE A 20 -1.97 -12.59 -13.34
C ILE A 20 -1.95 -13.12 -14.78
N HIS A 21 -2.56 -14.28 -14.99
CA HIS A 21 -2.85 -14.79 -16.33
C HIS A 21 -3.91 -13.89 -16.99
N GLY A 22 -3.50 -13.14 -18.01
CA GLY A 22 -4.40 -12.31 -18.81
C GLY A 22 -3.86 -10.91 -19.11
N LEU A 23 -2.68 -10.81 -19.74
CA LEU A 23 -2.22 -9.56 -20.36
C LEU A 23 -2.97 -9.38 -21.70
N GLU A 24 -4.25 -9.01 -21.65
CA GLU A 24 -4.91 -8.45 -22.83
C GLU A 24 -4.24 -7.11 -23.16
N THR A 25 -4.04 -6.84 -24.45
CA THR A 25 -3.54 -5.55 -24.94
C THR A 25 -4.46 -4.43 -24.44
N PRO A 26 -3.92 -3.36 -23.82
CA PRO A 26 -4.74 -2.29 -23.27
C PRO A 26 -5.54 -1.57 -24.37
N PRO A 27 -6.74 -1.06 -24.05
CA PRO A 27 -7.52 -0.24 -24.99
C PRO A 27 -6.73 1.01 -25.42
N THR A 28 -7.03 1.50 -26.62
CA THR A 28 -6.30 2.58 -27.27
C THR A 28 -6.32 3.87 -26.41
N GLY A 29 -5.13 4.35 -26.01
CA GLY A 29 -4.96 5.56 -25.19
C GLY A 29 -4.53 5.31 -23.74
N GLN A 30 -4.41 4.05 -23.31
CA GLN A 30 -3.95 3.70 -21.97
C GLN A 30 -2.46 3.31 -21.97
N ALA A 31 -1.72 3.70 -20.93
CA ALA A 31 -0.30 3.37 -20.80
C ALA A 31 -0.10 1.84 -20.82
N PRO A 32 0.96 1.33 -21.46
CA PRO A 32 1.24 -0.10 -21.45
C PRO A 32 1.41 -0.58 -20.01
N PRO A 33 0.92 -1.79 -19.69
CA PRO A 33 1.01 -2.29 -18.34
C PRO A 33 2.48 -2.54 -17.95
N PRO A 34 2.83 -2.32 -16.67
CA PRO A 34 4.18 -2.58 -16.20
C PRO A 34 4.50 -4.06 -16.32
N LEU A 35 5.73 -4.37 -16.73
CA LEU A 35 6.20 -5.74 -16.83
C LEU A 35 6.41 -6.32 -15.41
N PRO A 36 6.27 -7.65 -15.21
CA PRO A 36 6.48 -8.27 -13.90
C PRO A 36 7.82 -7.94 -13.23
N ALA A 37 8.90 -7.88 -14.02
CA ALA A 37 10.24 -7.52 -13.54
C ALA A 37 10.32 -6.06 -13.06
N GLU A 38 9.53 -5.16 -13.64
CA GLU A 38 9.45 -3.75 -13.24
C GLU A 38 8.71 -3.61 -11.91
N MET A 39 7.61 -4.35 -11.74
CA MET A 39 6.88 -4.43 -10.47
C MET A 39 7.77 -4.98 -9.35
N LEU A 40 8.62 -5.97 -9.65
CA LEU A 40 9.57 -6.52 -8.66
C LEU A 40 10.66 -5.51 -8.26
N ARG A 41 11.21 -4.75 -9.22
CA ARG A 41 12.16 -3.66 -8.92
C ARG A 41 11.50 -2.56 -8.09
N HIS A 42 10.25 -2.25 -8.39
CA HIS A 42 9.46 -1.30 -7.62
C HIS A 42 9.26 -1.72 -6.17
N HIS A 43 8.84 -2.97 -5.98
CA HIS A 43 8.70 -3.60 -4.67
C HIS A 43 9.95 -3.49 -3.81
N ALA A 44 11.10 -3.91 -4.35
CA ALA A 44 12.37 -3.87 -3.65
C ALA A 44 12.75 -2.43 -3.24
N ARG A 45 12.46 -1.46 -4.11
CA ARG A 45 12.73 -0.05 -3.84
C ARG A 45 11.81 0.54 -2.78
N LEU A 46 10.50 0.32 -2.86
CA LEU A 46 9.54 0.78 -1.86
C LEU A 46 9.86 0.21 -0.49
N THR A 47 10.14 -1.09 -0.43
CA THR A 47 10.58 -1.76 0.80
C THR A 47 11.80 -1.04 1.38
N LYS A 48 12.87 -0.84 0.60
CA LYS A 48 14.08 -0.14 1.06
C LYS A 48 13.83 1.27 1.62
N VAL A 49 12.90 2.03 1.03
CA VAL A 49 12.57 3.40 1.46
C VAL A 49 11.80 3.42 2.77
N LEU A 50 10.95 2.42 2.99
CA LEU A 50 9.96 2.40 4.06
C LEU A 50 10.43 1.61 5.28
N THR A 51 11.23 0.56 5.08
CA THR A 51 11.84 -0.25 6.15
C THR A 51 12.49 0.58 7.27
N PRO A 52 13.27 1.66 7.01
CA PRO A 52 13.88 2.46 8.07
C PRO A 52 12.88 3.22 8.96
N ARG A 53 11.61 3.31 8.57
CA ARG A 53 10.57 4.11 9.24
C ARG A 53 9.79 3.33 10.32
N TYR A 54 9.86 2.00 10.34
CA TYR A 54 9.01 1.19 11.23
C TYR A 54 9.79 0.52 12.36
N GLY A 55 9.88 1.23 13.47
CA GLY A 55 10.27 0.75 14.80
C GLY A 55 9.08 0.48 15.73
N PRO A 56 9.34 0.16 17.01
CA PRO A 56 8.32 -0.27 17.96
C PRO A 56 7.21 0.75 18.26
N THR A 57 7.43 2.04 17.96
CA THR A 57 6.46 3.13 18.19
C THR A 57 5.64 3.50 16.95
N ASP A 58 5.99 2.96 15.79
CA ASP A 58 5.52 3.45 14.48
C ASP A 58 4.35 2.62 13.91
N GLY A 59 3.82 1.69 14.72
CA GLY A 59 2.63 0.89 14.41
C GLY A 59 1.40 1.71 13.94
N PRO A 60 1.13 2.91 14.51
CA PRO A 60 0.00 3.74 14.07
C PRO A 60 0.13 4.32 12.67
N ASP A 61 1.31 4.31 12.04
CA ASP A 61 1.57 4.94 10.73
C ASP A 61 1.30 3.98 9.56
N ILE A 62 1.39 2.68 9.82
CA ILE A 62 1.39 1.61 8.82
C ILE A 62 0.14 1.65 7.93
N ALA A 63 -1.05 1.79 8.54
CA ALA A 63 -2.30 1.77 7.78
C ALA A 63 -2.42 3.01 6.87
N GLN A 64 -1.88 4.14 7.33
CA GLN A 64 -1.89 5.42 6.62
C GLN A 64 -0.85 5.40 5.50
N ASP A 65 0.35 4.87 5.74
CA ASP A 65 1.39 4.71 4.73
C ASP A 65 1.00 3.73 3.63
N THR A 66 0.48 2.56 4.00
CA THR A 66 -0.01 1.57 3.02
C THR A 66 -1.16 2.12 2.18
N TRP A 67 -2.08 2.88 2.78
CA TRP A 67 -3.10 3.58 2.03
C TRP A 67 -2.53 4.67 1.12
N LEU A 68 -1.63 5.50 1.63
CA LEU A 68 -0.99 6.59 0.88
C LEU A 68 -0.24 6.06 -0.34
N LEU A 69 0.47 4.95 -0.21
CA LEU A 69 1.19 4.29 -1.29
C LEU A 69 0.28 3.52 -2.24
N GLY A 70 -0.94 3.18 -1.83
CA GLY A 70 -1.78 2.27 -2.61
C GLY A 70 -1.32 0.82 -2.53
N ALA A 71 -0.73 0.44 -1.39
CA ALA A 71 -0.29 -0.91 -1.15
C ALA A 71 -1.45 -1.78 -0.69
N THR A 72 -1.84 -2.75 -1.50
CA THR A 72 -2.97 -3.65 -1.20
C THR A 72 -2.56 -4.90 -0.46
N ASP A 73 -1.26 -5.20 -0.39
CA ASP A 73 -0.72 -6.45 0.14
C ASP A 73 -0.37 -6.40 1.64
N GLY A 74 -0.84 -5.39 2.38
CA GLY A 74 -0.58 -5.25 3.83
C GLY A 74 -1.33 -6.25 4.72
N HIS A 75 -1.31 -7.55 4.39
CA HIS A 75 -1.91 -8.60 5.21
C HIS A 75 -1.06 -8.99 6.41
N ALA A 76 -1.68 -9.65 7.40
CA ALA A 76 -1.08 -9.96 8.71
C ALA A 76 0.30 -10.64 8.63
N LYS A 77 0.54 -11.45 7.59
CA LYS A 77 1.81 -12.15 7.34
C LYS A 77 2.99 -11.25 6.94
N ASN A 78 2.73 -9.99 6.59
CA ASN A 78 3.75 -8.98 6.25
C ASN A 78 4.19 -8.17 7.49
N PHE A 79 3.66 -8.51 8.67
CA PHE A 79 4.06 -7.96 9.95
C PHE A 79 4.75 -9.05 10.78
N SER A 80 5.90 -8.71 11.34
CA SER A 80 6.60 -9.61 12.26
C SER A 80 7.06 -8.85 13.50
N VAL A 81 7.12 -9.57 14.62
CA VAL A 81 7.64 -9.05 15.88
C VAL A 81 8.96 -9.73 16.22
N ALA A 82 9.90 -8.99 16.77
CA ALA A 82 11.04 -9.55 17.47
C ALA A 82 10.66 -9.73 18.94
N LEU A 83 10.99 -10.89 19.50
CA LEU A 83 10.83 -11.18 20.92
C LEU A 83 12.13 -10.80 21.64
N ASP A 84 12.03 -9.93 22.62
CA ASP A 84 13.14 -9.49 23.46
C ASP A 84 13.06 -10.18 24.84
N PRO A 85 14.20 -10.35 25.54
CA PRO A 85 14.22 -10.96 26.86
C PRO A 85 13.25 -10.31 27.86
N GLY A 86 12.60 -11.12 28.69
CA GLY A 86 11.61 -10.64 29.66
C GLY A 86 10.21 -10.43 29.08
N GLY A 87 9.86 -11.11 27.99
CA GLY A 87 8.51 -11.11 27.42
C GLY A 87 8.15 -9.83 26.66
N ARG A 88 9.14 -8.98 26.38
CA ARG A 88 8.95 -7.78 25.57
C ARG A 88 8.94 -8.15 24.09
N PHE A 89 8.28 -7.33 23.29
CA PHE A 89 8.27 -7.48 21.84
C PHE A 89 8.36 -6.12 21.17
N ARG A 90 8.95 -6.10 19.97
CA ARG A 90 9.02 -4.91 19.11
C ARG A 90 8.65 -5.27 17.70
N LEU A 91 8.01 -4.36 16.99
CA LEU A 91 7.75 -4.52 15.56
C LEU A 91 9.09 -4.57 14.80
N LYS A 92 9.23 -5.52 13.87
CA LYS A 92 10.32 -5.52 12.89
C LYS A 92 9.95 -4.61 11.70
N PRO A 93 10.95 -4.11 10.97
CA PRO A 93 10.70 -3.31 9.78
C PRO A 93 9.70 -3.97 8.81
N LEU A 94 8.85 -3.17 8.18
CA LEU A 94 7.96 -3.68 7.14
C LEU A 94 8.76 -4.23 5.97
N TYR A 95 8.24 -5.31 5.42
CA TYR A 95 8.65 -5.92 4.18
C TYR A 95 7.42 -6.15 3.30
N ASP A 96 7.68 -6.54 2.07
CA ASP A 96 6.67 -6.84 1.07
C ASP A 96 5.70 -5.69 0.72
N ILE A 97 6.22 -4.48 0.49
CA ILE A 97 5.40 -3.32 0.11
C ILE A 97 5.38 -3.16 -1.42
N LEU A 98 4.20 -3.32 -2.02
CA LEU A 98 3.96 -3.12 -3.45
C LEU A 98 2.77 -2.18 -3.68
N SER A 99 2.95 -1.11 -4.45
CA SER A 99 1.82 -0.32 -4.94
C SER A 99 1.16 -1.00 -6.14
N VAL A 100 -0.18 -1.06 -6.14
CA VAL A 100 -0.94 -1.49 -7.33
C VAL A 100 -1.42 -0.32 -8.18
N GLN A 101 -1.08 0.92 -7.81
CA GLN A 101 -1.47 2.12 -8.54
C GLN A 101 -1.15 2.03 -10.05
N PRO A 102 0.05 1.57 -10.48
CA PRO A 102 0.35 1.44 -11.91
C PRO A 102 -0.57 0.49 -12.67
N LEU A 103 -1.01 -0.60 -12.01
CA LEU A 103 -1.95 -1.56 -12.60
C LEU A 103 -3.37 -1.01 -12.68
N VAL A 104 -3.76 -0.15 -11.73
CA VAL A 104 -5.04 0.56 -11.75
C VAL A 104 -5.06 1.58 -12.89
N ASP A 105 -3.99 2.37 -13.03
CA ASP A 105 -3.88 3.39 -14.08
C ASP A 105 -3.80 2.76 -15.48
N ALA A 106 -3.20 1.57 -15.60
CA ALA A 106 -3.19 0.77 -16.83
C ALA A 106 -4.52 0.02 -17.09
N GLY A 107 -5.53 0.15 -16.22
CA GLY A 107 -6.85 -0.47 -16.40
C GLY A 107 -6.90 -1.97 -16.14
N GLN A 108 -5.79 -2.57 -15.72
CA GLN A 108 -5.69 -4.01 -15.44
C GLN A 108 -6.33 -4.39 -14.11
N VAL A 109 -6.39 -3.44 -13.17
CA VAL A 109 -7.10 -3.60 -11.90
C VAL A 109 -8.24 -2.60 -11.86
N ARG A 110 -9.47 -3.09 -11.74
CA ARG A 110 -10.64 -2.22 -11.58
C ARG A 110 -10.57 -1.49 -10.24
N HIS A 111 -11.06 -0.25 -10.18
CA HIS A 111 -11.08 0.52 -8.94
C HIS A 111 -11.79 -0.18 -7.76
N ASN A 112 -12.80 -1.03 -8.04
CA ASN A 112 -13.47 -1.81 -7.01
C ASN A 112 -12.61 -2.96 -6.45
N GLN A 113 -11.56 -3.39 -7.16
CA GLN A 113 -10.57 -4.38 -6.74
C GLN A 113 -9.35 -3.73 -6.07
N TYR A 114 -9.20 -2.40 -6.18
CA TYR A 114 -8.18 -1.63 -5.49
C TYR A 114 -8.53 -1.44 -4.00
N LYS A 115 -8.31 -2.50 -3.21
CA LYS A 115 -8.69 -2.61 -1.81
C LYS A 115 -7.48 -2.84 -0.91
N LEU A 116 -7.44 -2.17 0.23
CA LEU A 116 -6.48 -2.49 1.29
C LEU A 116 -6.73 -3.91 1.82
N SER A 117 -5.68 -4.57 2.29
CA SER A 117 -5.79 -5.87 2.98
C SER A 117 -6.53 -5.77 4.32
N MET A 118 -6.41 -4.63 5.00
CA MET A 118 -7.08 -4.36 6.28
C MET A 118 -8.05 -3.18 6.14
N ALA A 119 -9.25 -3.34 6.68
CA ALA A 119 -10.26 -2.30 6.61
C ALA A 119 -10.07 -1.23 7.68
N VAL A 120 -10.50 -0.01 7.37
CA VAL A 120 -10.51 1.11 8.32
C VAL A 120 -11.90 1.71 8.50
N GLY A 121 -12.12 2.43 9.59
CA GLY A 121 -13.37 3.10 9.89
C GLY A 121 -14.44 2.20 10.50
N HIS A 122 -15.58 2.81 10.81
CA HIS A 122 -16.67 2.10 11.47
C HIS A 122 -17.31 1.02 10.58
N ASN A 123 -17.44 1.30 9.29
CA ASN A 123 -18.12 0.47 8.29
C ASN A 123 -17.16 -0.35 7.41
N ARG A 124 -15.95 -0.65 7.91
CA ARG A 124 -14.94 -1.47 7.22
C ARG A 124 -14.69 -1.02 5.77
N HIS A 125 -14.09 0.16 5.61
CA HIS A 125 -13.69 0.68 4.31
C HIS A 125 -12.44 -0.05 3.81
N TYR A 126 -12.58 -0.73 2.67
CA TYR A 126 -11.49 -1.42 1.98
C TYR A 126 -11.00 -0.67 0.74
N ALA A 127 -11.92 -0.13 -0.07
CA ALA A 127 -11.59 0.50 -1.34
C ALA A 127 -10.78 1.78 -1.12
N ALA A 128 -9.56 1.83 -1.65
CA ALA A 128 -8.61 2.91 -1.37
C ALA A 128 -9.18 4.30 -1.68
N GLY A 129 -9.94 4.44 -2.77
CA GLY A 129 -10.59 5.70 -3.16
C GLY A 129 -11.71 6.17 -2.23
N SER A 130 -12.28 5.28 -1.41
CA SER A 130 -13.34 5.61 -0.44
C SER A 130 -12.80 6.02 0.93
N ILE A 131 -11.52 5.75 1.21
CA ILE A 131 -10.91 5.97 2.51
C ILE A 131 -10.62 7.47 2.71
N ARG A 132 -10.83 7.96 3.93
CA ARG A 132 -10.64 9.35 4.34
C ARG A 132 -9.96 9.40 5.71
N PRO A 133 -9.28 10.50 6.08
CA PRO A 133 -8.60 10.67 7.37
C PRO A 133 -9.44 10.23 8.58
N ARG A 134 -10.71 10.64 8.64
CA ARG A 134 -11.66 10.25 9.69
C ARG A 134 -11.79 8.73 9.90
N HIS A 135 -11.59 7.90 8.87
CA HIS A 135 -11.72 6.45 9.01
C HIS A 135 -10.55 5.86 9.81
N PHE A 136 -9.36 6.45 9.73
CA PHE A 136 -8.22 6.04 10.57
C PHE A 136 -8.46 6.42 12.03
N ILE A 137 -8.99 7.62 12.30
CA ILE A 137 -9.36 8.05 13.66
C ILE A 137 -10.42 7.10 14.26
N GLN A 138 -11.42 6.71 13.47
CA GLN A 138 -12.43 5.72 13.88
C GLN A 138 -11.82 4.35 14.22
N THR A 139 -10.87 3.86 13.42
CA THR A 139 -10.15 2.61 13.73
C THR A 139 -9.33 2.75 15.01
N ALA A 140 -8.57 3.84 15.16
CA ALA A 140 -7.74 4.07 16.32
C ALA A 140 -8.54 4.12 17.62
N ARG A 141 -9.69 4.80 17.62
CA ARG A 141 -10.60 4.80 18.77
C ARG A 141 -11.04 3.39 19.18
N ARG A 142 -11.29 2.48 18.23
CA ARG A 142 -11.62 1.07 18.50
C ARG A 142 -10.43 0.27 19.04
N ALA A 143 -9.21 0.68 18.69
CA ALA A 143 -7.97 0.09 19.18
C ALA A 143 -7.45 0.78 20.45
N GLU A 144 -8.27 1.64 21.09
CA GLU A 144 -7.89 2.43 22.28
C GLU A 144 -6.67 3.35 22.08
N ILE A 145 -6.37 3.67 20.82
CA ILE A 145 -5.34 4.63 20.44
C ILE A 145 -5.96 6.04 20.49
N GLY A 146 -5.32 6.94 21.22
CA GLY A 146 -5.76 8.33 21.34
C GLY A 146 -5.81 9.04 19.99
N GLN A 147 -6.90 9.76 19.72
CA GLN A 147 -7.13 10.47 18.46
C GLN A 147 -5.94 11.37 18.05
N ARG A 148 -5.35 12.09 19.01
CA ARG A 148 -4.20 12.99 18.77
C ARG A 148 -2.99 12.27 18.17
N VAL A 149 -2.80 10.98 18.49
CA VAL A 149 -1.72 10.17 17.92
C VAL A 149 -1.93 10.06 16.41
N VAL A 150 -3.13 9.69 15.97
CA VAL A 150 -3.44 9.55 14.54
C VAL A 150 -3.40 10.89 13.81
N GLU A 151 -3.89 11.96 14.44
CA GLU A 151 -3.82 13.31 13.87
C GLU A 151 -2.37 13.75 13.65
N ALA A 152 -1.50 13.55 14.65
CA ALA A 152 -0.07 13.86 14.53
C ALA A 152 0.60 13.04 13.41
N VAL A 153 0.21 11.78 13.24
CA VAL A 153 0.68 10.94 12.13
C VAL A 153 0.24 11.49 10.78
N LEU A 154 -1.05 11.80 10.63
CA LEU A 154 -1.58 12.37 9.38
C LEU A 154 -0.95 13.72 9.04
N GLU A 155 -0.73 14.57 10.05
CA GLU A 155 -0.01 15.84 9.90
C GLU A 155 1.44 15.63 9.47
N ALA A 156 2.16 14.73 10.14
CA ALA A 156 3.54 14.38 9.80
C ALA A 156 3.64 13.81 8.38
N LEU A 157 2.66 13.02 7.92
CA LEU A 157 2.57 12.59 6.53
C LEU A 157 2.37 13.77 5.59
N GLY A 158 1.44 14.67 5.91
CA GLY A 158 1.20 15.92 5.18
C GLY A 158 2.46 16.75 4.96
N GLN A 159 3.31 16.84 5.98
CA GLN A 159 4.52 17.67 6.00
C GLN A 159 5.73 16.96 5.37
N ARG A 160 5.97 15.68 5.69
CA ARG A 160 7.21 14.97 5.33
C ARG A 160 7.15 14.27 3.99
N THR A 161 5.96 13.89 3.51
CA THR A 161 5.82 13.12 2.27
C THR A 161 6.42 13.82 1.04
N PRO A 162 6.17 15.12 0.78
CA PRO A 162 6.70 15.77 -0.42
C PRO A 162 8.22 15.66 -0.58
N ALA A 163 8.97 16.05 0.46
CA ALA A 163 10.43 15.96 0.45
C ALA A 163 10.93 14.50 0.35
N ALA A 164 10.20 13.55 0.95
CA ALA A 164 10.53 12.14 0.82
C ALA A 164 10.35 11.65 -0.63
N LEU A 165 9.31 12.10 -1.34
CA LEU A 165 9.10 11.72 -2.75
C LEU A 165 10.20 12.28 -3.65
N GLU A 166 10.57 13.55 -3.46
CA GLU A 166 11.68 14.19 -4.19
C GLU A 166 13.01 13.44 -3.99
N ALA A 167 13.32 13.09 -2.74
CA ALA A 167 14.52 12.33 -2.41
C ALA A 167 14.51 10.92 -3.02
N VAL A 168 13.34 10.26 -3.05
CA VAL A 168 13.19 8.95 -3.69
C VAL A 168 13.42 9.06 -5.18
N GLU A 169 12.77 10.01 -5.86
CA GLU A 169 12.86 10.24 -7.29
C GLU A 169 14.29 10.57 -7.73
N ALA A 170 14.97 11.48 -7.01
CA ALA A 170 16.37 11.83 -7.26
C ALA A 170 17.34 10.65 -7.04
N GLY A 171 16.95 9.69 -6.20
CA GLY A 171 17.76 8.51 -5.90
C GLY A 171 17.47 7.28 -6.75
N LEU A 172 16.62 7.38 -7.77
CA LEU A 172 16.31 6.27 -8.69
C LEU A 172 17.43 6.08 -9.74
N PRO A 173 17.78 4.84 -10.09
CA PRO A 173 18.67 4.57 -11.23
C PRO A 173 18.07 5.10 -12.54
N ALA A 174 18.93 5.46 -13.50
CA ALA A 174 18.51 5.97 -14.80
C ALA A 174 17.66 4.94 -15.59
N GLU A 175 17.89 3.65 -15.36
CA GLU A 175 17.19 2.55 -16.01
C GLU A 175 15.86 2.21 -15.32
N PHE A 176 15.48 2.94 -14.27
CA PHE A 176 14.25 2.66 -13.54
C PHE A 176 13.01 3.07 -14.38
N PRO A 177 11.97 2.22 -14.49
CA PRO A 177 10.82 2.49 -15.37
C PRO A 177 10.04 3.75 -14.96
N VAL A 178 10.22 4.84 -15.71
CA VAL A 178 9.67 6.16 -15.38
C VAL A 178 8.13 6.18 -15.30
N GLY A 179 7.44 5.42 -16.15
CA GLY A 179 5.98 5.34 -16.13
C GLY A 179 5.43 4.78 -14.82
N LEU A 180 6.13 3.79 -14.26
CA LEU A 180 5.76 3.16 -12.99
C LEU A 180 6.01 4.10 -11.79
N VAL A 181 7.09 4.87 -11.84
CA VAL A 181 7.41 5.91 -10.85
C VAL A 181 6.33 6.98 -10.87
N ASN A 182 6.06 7.55 -12.05
CA ASN A 182 5.12 8.65 -12.22
C ASN A 182 3.72 8.27 -11.76
N SER A 183 3.23 7.08 -12.13
CA SER A 183 1.94 6.57 -11.67
C SER A 183 1.89 6.45 -10.14
N THR A 184 2.92 5.87 -9.52
CA THR A 184 2.97 5.70 -8.07
C THR A 184 3.01 7.04 -7.34
N LEU A 185 3.87 7.96 -7.78
CA LEU A 185 4.00 9.30 -7.21
C LEU A 185 2.69 10.08 -7.37
N ALA A 186 2.06 10.05 -8.54
CA ALA A 186 0.78 10.70 -8.79
C ALA A 186 -0.32 10.18 -7.85
N GLY A 187 -0.37 8.86 -7.64
CA GLY A 187 -1.30 8.25 -6.69
C GLY A 187 -1.06 8.71 -5.25
N VAL A 188 0.19 8.76 -4.82
CA VAL A 188 0.58 9.28 -3.50
C VAL A 188 0.17 10.75 -3.35
N HIS A 189 0.49 11.60 -4.33
CA HIS A 189 0.12 13.01 -4.31
C HIS A 189 -1.39 13.20 -4.22
N ALA A 190 -2.17 12.46 -5.00
CA ALA A 190 -3.63 12.53 -4.98
C ALA A 190 -4.19 12.18 -3.60
N ARG A 191 -3.67 11.14 -2.95
CA ARG A 191 -4.09 10.75 -1.58
C ARG A 191 -3.58 11.72 -0.52
N LEU A 192 -2.40 12.31 -0.69
CA LEU A 192 -1.87 13.35 0.20
C LEU A 192 -2.77 14.60 0.20
N GLN A 193 -3.33 14.97 -0.95
CA GLN A 193 -4.31 16.06 -1.03
C GLN A 193 -5.58 15.75 -0.23
N ILE A 194 -5.99 14.48 -0.15
CA ILE A 194 -7.12 14.06 0.69
C ILE A 194 -6.76 14.24 2.17
N VAL A 195 -5.53 13.92 2.57
CA VAL A 195 -5.05 14.13 3.95
C VAL A 195 -5.05 15.61 4.31
N ARG A 196 -4.52 16.47 3.44
CA ARG A 196 -4.40 17.92 3.69
C ARG A 196 -5.74 18.68 3.73
N ARG A 197 -6.79 18.12 3.14
CA ARG A 197 -8.13 18.73 3.05
C ARG A 197 -9.10 18.22 4.12
N GLY A 198 -8.76 17.12 4.79
CA GLY A 198 -9.60 16.48 5.79
C GLY A 198 -9.24 16.90 7.20
#